data_AF-A0A5K8A196-F1
#
_entry.id   AF-A0A5K8A196-F1
#
_cell.length_a   1.000
_cell.length_b   1.000
_cell.length_c   1.000
_cell.angle_alpha   90.00
_cell.angle_beta   90.00
_cell.angle_gamma   90.00
#
_symmetry.space_group_name_H-M   'P 1'
#
loop_
_entity.id
_entity.type
_entity.pdbx_description
1 polymer ?
#
loop_
_entity_poly.entity_id
_entity_poly.type
_entity_poly.pdbx_seq_one_letter_code
_entity_poly.pdbx_strand_id
1 'polypeptide(L)'
;MFEKPIVYIILVIIFTIFLSRRLRIAQENERFVVHALGQYKGLRGPGLHLKWSGSETKWTRIKADDRGKSVTETMIRVHDIDIPYESEEPIKVGNYIRISGFNGEKIIAVLDSDQTNSFVCEKCGHHNIL
;
A
#
# COMPACT_ATOMS: atom_id res chain seq x y z
N MET A 1 16.10 46.82 -6.88
CA MET A 1 16.10 45.90 -8.04
C MET A 1 16.26 44.42 -7.66
N PHE A 2 16.70 44.08 -6.45
CA PHE A 2 16.90 42.70 -5.97
C PHE A 2 15.71 42.06 -5.22
N GLU A 3 14.58 42.75 -5.06
CA GLU A 3 13.42 42.20 -4.33
C GLU A 3 12.69 41.11 -5.12
N LYS A 4 12.64 41.23 -6.45
CA LYS A 4 11.98 40.25 -7.33
C LYS A 4 12.65 38.87 -7.36
N PRO A 5 13.98 38.72 -7.51
CA PRO A 5 14.62 37.40 -7.58
C PRO A 5 14.42 36.57 -6.31
N ILE A 6 14.41 37.20 -5.13
CA ILE A 6 14.20 36.49 -3.86
C ILE A 6 12.79 35.88 -3.81
N VAL A 7 11.77 36.62 -4.25
CA VAL A 7 10.39 36.12 -4.32
C VAL A 7 10.27 34.92 -5.27
N TYR A 8 10.91 34.96 -6.44
CA TYR A 8 10.90 33.82 -7.36
C TYR A 8 11.58 32.58 -6.78
N ILE A 9 12.71 32.74 -6.09
CA ILE A 9 13.41 31.63 -5.45
C ILE A 9 12.51 30.98 -4.39
N ILE A 10 11.86 31.78 -3.55
CA ILE A 10 10.94 31.28 -2.52
C ILE A 10 9.77 30.51 -3.16
N LEU A 11 9.17 31.04 -4.23
CA LEU A 11 8.08 30.37 -4.94
C LEU A 11 8.51 29.02 -5.53
N VAL A 12 9.71 28.94 -6.12
CA VAL A 12 10.25 27.69 -6.66
C VAL A 12 10.49 26.66 -5.55
N ILE A 13 11.02 27.08 -4.40
CA ILE A 13 11.23 26.20 -3.25
C ILE A 13 9.88 25.67 -2.73
N ILE A 14 8.90 26.56 -2.56
CA ILE A 14 7.55 26.16 -2.12
C ILE A 14 6.96 25.16 -3.12
N PHE A 15 7.03 25.45 -4.41
CA PHE A 15 6.51 24.59 -5.45
C PHE A 15 7.16 23.20 -5.45
N THR A 16 8.49 23.11 -5.31
CA THR A 16 9.21 21.82 -5.25
C THR A 16 8.88 21.02 -4.00
N ILE A 17 8.69 21.67 -2.85
CA ILE A 17 8.22 21.01 -1.62
C ILE A 17 6.80 20.46 -1.80
N PHE A 18 5.89 21.22 -2.41
CA PHE A 18 4.55 20.74 -2.69
C PHE A 18 4.55 19.56 -3.67
N LEU A 19 5.37 19.63 -4.73
CA LEU A 19 5.47 18.59 -5.73
C LEU A 19 6.06 17.29 -5.14
N SER A 20 7.15 17.39 -4.38
CA SER A 20 7.80 16.22 -3.74
C SER A 20 6.88 15.50 -2.75
N ARG A 21 6.03 16.22 -2.00
CA ARG A 21 5.01 15.62 -1.12
C ARG A 21 3.92 14.85 -1.87
N ARG A 22 3.70 15.17 -3.14
CA ARG A 22 2.64 14.61 -3.99
C ARG A 22 3.11 13.45 -4.85
N LEU A 23 4.40 13.40 -5.16
CA LEU A 23 5.02 12.32 -5.89
C LEU A 23 5.16 11.08 -5.00
N ARG A 24 4.72 9.94 -5.52
CA ARG A 24 4.86 8.63 -4.89
C ARG A 24 5.40 7.67 -5.94
N ILE A 25 6.39 6.87 -5.57
CA ILE A 25 6.99 5.87 -6.46
C ILE A 25 6.66 4.49 -5.91
N ALA A 26 6.18 3.59 -6.76
CA ALA A 26 6.06 2.16 -6.48
C ALA A 26 7.09 1.40 -7.33
N GLN A 27 7.78 0.45 -6.72
CA GLN A 27 8.68 -0.48 -7.41
C GLN A 27 7.88 -1.60 -8.12
N GLU A 28 8.55 -2.45 -8.89
CA GLU A 28 7.92 -3.52 -9.70
C GLU A 28 7.03 -4.45 -8.86
N ASN A 29 7.51 -4.80 -7.67
CA ASN A 29 6.83 -5.64 -6.68
C ASN A 29 5.96 -4.85 -5.70
N GLU A 30 5.70 -3.57 -5.96
CA GLU A 30 4.85 -2.71 -5.13
C GLU A 30 3.64 -2.21 -5.93
N ARG A 31 2.55 -1.97 -5.22
CA ARG A 31 1.35 -1.32 -5.74
C ARG A 31 0.84 -0.31 -4.73
N PHE A 32 0.13 0.71 -5.21
CA PHE A 32 -0.65 1.58 -4.33
C PHE A 32 -2.11 1.18 -4.36
N VAL A 33 -2.65 0.84 -3.20
CA VAL A 33 -4.08 0.69 -3.00
C VAL A 33 -4.68 2.06 -2.84
N VAL A 34 -5.70 2.36 -3.63
CA VAL A 34 -6.42 3.63 -3.58
C VAL A 34 -7.75 3.40 -2.89
N HIS A 35 -7.92 4.00 -1.71
CA HIS A 35 -9.22 4.14 -1.07
C HIS A 35 -9.71 5.57 -1.23
N ALA A 36 -11.00 5.76 -1.49
CA ALA A 36 -11.63 7.08 -1.47
C ALA A 36 -12.91 6.98 -0.63
N LEU A 37 -13.08 7.88 0.33
CA LEU A 37 -14.24 7.91 1.24
C LEU A 37 -14.46 6.56 1.96
N GLY A 38 -13.36 5.94 2.41
CA GLY A 38 -13.39 4.62 3.09
C GLY A 38 -13.60 3.41 2.18
N GLN A 39 -13.82 3.60 0.87
CA GLN A 39 -14.06 2.50 -0.07
C GLN A 39 -12.84 2.21 -0.94
N TYR A 40 -12.56 0.94 -1.19
CA TYR A 40 -11.57 0.53 -2.17
C TYR A 40 -11.99 1.00 -3.58
N LYS A 41 -11.08 1.66 -4.30
CA LYS A 41 -11.29 2.15 -5.67
C LYS A 41 -10.45 1.41 -6.71
N GLY A 42 -9.33 0.83 -6.33
CA GLY A 42 -8.47 0.09 -7.24
C GLY A 42 -7.02 0.01 -6.79
N LEU A 43 -6.21 -0.65 -7.62
CA LEU A 43 -4.76 -0.69 -7.51
C LEU A 43 -4.11 0.21 -8.56
N ARG A 44 -3.04 0.88 -8.17
CA ARG A 44 -2.13 1.59 -9.07
C ARG A 44 -0.86 0.79 -9.23
N GLY A 45 -0.49 0.59 -10.49
CA GLY A 45 0.69 -0.13 -10.97
C GLY A 45 2.03 0.38 -10.44
N PRO A 46 3.15 -0.23 -10.86
CA PRO A 46 4.48 0.26 -10.54
C PRO A 46 4.72 1.57 -11.28
N GLY A 47 5.64 2.38 -10.78
CA GLY A 47 6.05 3.65 -11.40
C GLY A 47 5.76 4.90 -10.57
N LEU A 48 5.92 6.05 -11.22
CA LEU A 48 5.73 7.37 -10.62
C LEU A 48 4.26 7.77 -10.69
N HIS A 49 3.67 8.03 -9.54
CA HIS A 49 2.29 8.49 -9.41
C HIS A 49 2.23 9.84 -8.72
N LEU A 50 1.34 10.71 -9.21
CA LEU A 50 1.08 12.00 -8.61
C LEU A 50 -0.28 11.97 -7.91
N LYS A 51 -0.26 12.14 -6.59
CA LYS A 51 -1.48 12.16 -5.78
C LYS A 51 -2.17 13.52 -5.90
N TRP A 52 -3.11 13.67 -6.83
CA TRP A 52 -3.89 14.90 -6.97
C TRP A 52 -4.75 15.19 -5.73
N SER A 53 -4.78 16.44 -5.28
CA SER A 53 -5.62 16.88 -4.16
C SER A 53 -7.02 17.20 -4.68
N GLY A 54 -8.06 16.61 -4.09
CA GLY A 54 -9.45 16.90 -4.49
C GLY A 54 -10.46 15.91 -3.92
N SER A 55 -10.01 14.72 -3.52
CA SER A 55 -10.80 13.73 -2.78
C SER A 55 -9.94 13.17 -1.65
N GLU A 56 -10.57 12.72 -0.56
CA GLU A 56 -9.94 11.98 0.55
C GLU A 56 -9.44 10.61 0.06
N THR A 57 -8.51 10.63 -0.87
CA THR A 57 -7.88 9.42 -1.39
C THR A 57 -6.75 9.03 -0.47
N LYS A 58 -6.91 7.93 0.27
CA LYS A 58 -5.81 7.30 1.00
C LYS A 58 -5.09 6.38 0.02
N TRP A 59 -3.79 6.58 -0.10
CA TRP A 59 -2.93 5.73 -0.91
C TRP A 59 -2.09 4.92 0.06
N THR A 60 -2.31 3.62 0.10
CA THR A 60 -1.54 2.70 0.93
C THR A 60 -0.63 1.89 0.03
N ARG A 61 0.68 1.92 0.30
CA ARG A 61 1.62 1.07 -0.41
C ARG A 61 1.49 -0.35 0.12
N ILE A 62 1.41 -1.30 -0.80
CA ILE A 62 1.51 -2.73 -0.54
C ILE A 62 2.59 -3.32 -1.42
N LYS A 63 3.24 -4.38 -0.95
CA LYS A 63 4.27 -5.12 -1.68
C LYS A 63 3.87 -6.58 -1.83
N ALA A 64 4.43 -7.23 -2.84
CA ALA A 64 4.50 -8.69 -2.83
C ALA A 64 5.21 -9.11 -1.53
N ASP A 65 4.79 -10.22 -0.96
CA ASP A 65 5.18 -10.73 0.35
C ASP A 65 4.54 -10.03 1.57
N ASP A 66 3.76 -8.96 1.39
CA ASP A 66 2.98 -8.42 2.51
C ASP A 66 1.99 -9.46 3.03
N ARG A 67 1.82 -9.46 4.36
CA ARG A 67 0.96 -10.40 5.07
C ARG A 67 -0.26 -9.68 5.61
N GLY A 68 -1.39 -10.38 5.60
CA GLY A 68 -2.64 -9.88 6.10
C GLY A 68 -3.53 -11.01 6.60
N LYS A 69 -4.64 -10.62 7.22
CA LYS A 69 -5.64 -11.57 7.70
C LYS A 69 -6.82 -11.59 6.74
N SER A 70 -7.29 -12.78 6.36
CA SER A 70 -8.56 -12.91 5.65
C SER A 70 -9.70 -12.46 6.56
N VAL A 71 -10.42 -11.41 6.14
CA VAL A 71 -11.59 -10.87 6.87
C VAL A 71 -12.87 -11.48 6.31
N THR A 72 -12.89 -11.72 5.00
CA THR A 72 -13.94 -12.45 4.29
C THR A 72 -13.29 -13.39 3.28
N GLU A 73 -14.09 -14.22 2.61
CA GLU A 73 -13.62 -15.15 1.56
C GLU A 73 -12.94 -14.43 0.38
N THR A 74 -13.16 -13.12 0.23
CA THR A 74 -12.68 -12.32 -0.90
C THR A 74 -11.85 -11.10 -0.47
N MET A 75 -11.75 -10.80 0.84
CA MET A 75 -11.08 -9.60 1.35
C MET A 75 -9.97 -9.93 2.34
N ILE A 76 -8.82 -9.31 2.13
CA ILE A 76 -7.66 -9.36 3.00
C ILE A 76 -7.50 -8.01 3.71
N ARG A 77 -7.18 -8.04 5.01
CA ARG A 77 -6.75 -6.85 5.75
C ARG A 77 -5.24 -6.79 5.83
N VAL A 78 -4.65 -5.79 5.19
CA VAL A 78 -3.20 -5.47 5.21
C VAL A 78 -3.06 -4.02 5.65
N HIS A 79 -2.18 -3.70 6.60
CA HIS A 79 -1.97 -2.30 7.05
C HIS A 79 -3.27 -1.54 7.40
N ASP A 80 -4.20 -2.21 8.09
CA ASP A 80 -5.52 -1.69 8.49
C ASP A 80 -6.44 -1.26 7.33
N ILE A 81 -6.20 -1.77 6.12
CA ILE A 81 -7.10 -1.58 4.98
C ILE A 81 -7.59 -2.92 4.45
N ASP A 82 -8.87 -2.96 4.11
CA ASP A 82 -9.50 -4.12 3.47
C ASP A 82 -9.36 -3.99 1.95
N ILE A 83 -8.87 -5.04 1.32
CA ILE A 83 -8.55 -5.09 -0.11
C ILE A 83 -9.07 -6.41 -0.69
N PRO A 84 -9.67 -6.42 -1.88
CA PRO A 84 -10.05 -7.66 -2.53
C PRO A 84 -8.81 -8.47 -2.96
N TYR A 85 -8.88 -9.78 -2.81
CA TYR A 85 -7.87 -10.73 -3.28
C TYR A 85 -8.49 -11.91 -4.03
N GLU A 86 -7.66 -12.58 -4.80
CA GLU A 86 -7.96 -13.87 -5.43
C GLU A 86 -6.96 -14.92 -4.93
N SER A 87 -7.44 -16.14 -4.76
CA SER A 87 -6.61 -17.28 -4.42
C SER A 87 -7.03 -18.50 -5.22
N GLU A 88 -6.07 -19.34 -5.59
CA GLU A 88 -6.33 -20.62 -6.25
C GLU A 88 -6.89 -21.65 -5.27
N GLU A 89 -6.53 -21.53 -3.99
CA GLU A 89 -6.97 -22.43 -2.92
C GLU A 89 -8.05 -21.77 -2.06
N PRO A 90 -9.02 -22.55 -1.54
CA PRO A 90 -10.02 -22.03 -0.61
C PRO A 90 -9.37 -21.63 0.72
N ILE A 91 -9.41 -20.33 1.02
CA ILE A 91 -8.88 -19.76 2.27
C ILE A 91 -10.02 -19.52 3.25
N LYS A 92 -9.91 -20.06 4.47
CA LYS A 92 -10.87 -19.80 5.54
C LYS A 92 -10.69 -18.40 6.11
N VAL A 93 -11.82 -17.77 6.42
CA VAL A 93 -11.86 -16.50 7.14
C VAL A 93 -11.09 -16.61 8.46
N GLY A 94 -10.24 -15.61 8.71
CA GLY A 94 -9.40 -15.55 9.90
C GLY A 94 -7.99 -16.11 9.71
N ASN A 95 -7.70 -16.81 8.61
CA ASN A 95 -6.34 -17.26 8.32
C ASN A 95 -5.43 -16.09 7.93
N TYR A 96 -4.13 -16.22 8.24
CA TYR A 96 -3.12 -15.34 7.68
C TYR A 96 -2.77 -15.78 6.27
N ILE A 97 -2.68 -14.80 5.40
CA ILE A 97 -2.42 -14.95 3.98
C ILE A 97 -1.36 -13.96 3.55
N ARG A 98 -0.58 -14.36 2.56
CA ARG A 98 0.55 -13.62 2.01
C ARG A 98 0.25 -13.23 0.58
N ILE A 99 0.55 -11.98 0.22
CA ILE A 99 0.43 -11.53 -1.17
C ILE A 99 1.54 -12.20 -1.98
N SER A 100 1.16 -13.12 -2.87
CA SER A 100 2.11 -13.77 -3.79
C SER A 100 2.52 -12.82 -4.90
N GLY A 101 1.57 -12.01 -5.39
CA GLY A 101 1.84 -11.04 -6.45
C GLY A 101 0.60 -10.27 -6.89
N PHE A 102 0.73 -9.62 -8.05
CA PHE A 102 -0.31 -8.78 -8.64
C PHE A 102 -0.60 -9.21 -10.07
N ASN A 103 -1.87 -9.41 -10.40
CA ASN A 103 -2.33 -9.67 -11.76
C ASN A 103 -3.25 -8.53 -12.21
N GLY A 104 -2.69 -7.59 -12.96
CA GLY A 104 -3.40 -6.35 -13.33
C GLY A 104 -3.82 -5.55 -12.09
N GLU A 105 -5.12 -5.41 -11.89
CA GLU A 105 -5.74 -4.72 -10.74
C GLU A 105 -6.13 -5.64 -9.59
N LYS A 106 -5.72 -6.92 -9.65
CA LYS A 106 -6.08 -7.95 -8.66
C LYS A 106 -4.86 -8.37 -7.84
N ILE A 107 -5.09 -8.62 -6.55
CA ILE A 107 -4.09 -9.17 -5.64
C ILE A 107 -4.22 -10.69 -5.66
N ILE A 108 -3.11 -11.39 -5.89
CA ILE A 108 -3.05 -12.84 -5.73
C ILE A 108 -2.51 -13.13 -4.35
N ALA A 109 -3.27 -13.84 -3.53
CA ALA A 109 -2.87 -14.23 -2.18
C ALA A 109 -2.85 -15.76 -2.02
N VAL A 110 -1.93 -16.22 -1.19
CA VAL A 110 -1.75 -17.63 -0.84
C VAL A 110 -1.81 -17.77 0.69
N LEU A 111 -2.18 -18.97 1.16
CA LEU A 111 -2.09 -19.29 2.58
C LEU A 111 -0.65 -19.08 3.06
N ASP A 112 -0.47 -18.38 4.18
CA ASP A 112 0.85 -18.24 4.78
C ASP A 112 1.20 -19.56 5.48
N SER A 113 1.95 -20.43 4.80
CA SER A 113 2.38 -21.73 5.31
C SER A 113 3.40 -21.62 6.46
N ASP A 114 4.03 -20.46 6.64
CA ASP A 114 5.06 -20.21 7.65
C ASP A 114 4.48 -19.80 9.02
N GLN A 115 3.17 -20.04 9.23
CA GLN A 115 2.51 -19.76 10.50
C GLN A 115 3.11 -20.53 11.69
N THR A 116 3.78 -21.66 11.45
CA THR A 116 4.40 -22.46 12.54
C THR A 116 5.64 -21.82 13.14
N ASN A 117 6.36 -20.96 12.40
CA ASN A 117 7.65 -20.41 12.86
C ASN A 117 7.66 -18.90 13.06
N SER A 118 6.59 -18.17 12.72
CA SER A 118 6.59 -16.71 12.85
C SER A 118 5.70 -16.23 14.00
N PHE A 119 6.27 -15.47 14.94
CA PHE A 119 5.53 -14.81 16.01
C PHE A 119 5.84 -13.32 16.05
N VAL A 120 4.83 -12.52 16.38
CA VAL A 120 4.98 -11.07 16.56
C VAL A 120 5.36 -10.81 18.01
N CYS A 121 6.52 -10.19 18.21
CA CYS A 121 6.96 -9.76 19.54
C CYS A 121 5.97 -8.75 20.14
N GLU A 122 5.23 -9.12 21.20
CA GLU A 122 4.25 -8.22 21.85
C GLU A 122 4.87 -6.91 22.38
N LYS A 123 6.17 -6.93 22.74
CA LYS A 123 6.88 -5.75 23.23
C LYS A 123 7.35 -4.81 22.13
N CYS A 124 7.63 -5.33 20.94
CA CYS A 124 8.43 -4.63 19.95
C CYS A 124 7.85 -4.64 18.53
N GLY A 125 6.78 -5.41 18.28
CA GLY A 125 6.09 -5.48 17.00
C GLY A 125 6.89 -6.08 15.85
N HIS A 126 8.13 -6.53 16.10
CA HIS A 126 8.94 -7.20 15.07
C HIS A 126 8.42 -8.61 14.80
N HIS A 127 8.39 -8.93 13.50
CA HIS A 127 8.15 -10.27 13.00
C HIS A 127 9.44 -11.06 13.13
N ASN A 128 9.47 -12.02 14.06
CA ASN A 128 10.58 -12.95 14.21
C ASN A 128 10.22 -14.29 13.59
N ILE A 129 11.23 -14.95 13.04
CA ILE A 129 11.16 -16.30 12.48
C ILE A 129 12.00 -17.19 13.43
N LEU A 130 11.40 -18.27 13.93
CA LEU A 130 12.07 -19.34 14.70
C LEU A 130 12.99 -20.16 13.80
#